data_AF-A0A935AB49-F1
#
_entry.id   AF-A0A935AB49-F1
#
_cell.length_a   1.000
_cell.length_b   1.000
_cell.length_c   1.000
_cell.angle_alpha   90.00
_cell.angle_beta   90.00
_cell.angle_gamma   90.00
#
_symmetry.space_group_name_H-M   'P 1'
#
loop_
_entity.id
_entity.type
_entity.pdbx_description
1 polymer ?
#
loop_
_entity_poly.entity_id
_entity_poly.type
_entity_poly.pdbx_seq_one_letter_code
_entity_poly.pdbx_strand_id
1 'polypeptide(L)'
;MKKTWRYWGKLFGVGLGFFYILFVGAYAWITSGMMISPSRHPVCCDTPADFGAEFETVTLQTKDGFNLYGWHIPSTNGAAVILLHGYGGDRASMLAYAKIFHSHGYGVL
;
A
#
# COMPACT_ATOMS: atom_id res chain seq x y z
N MET A 1 11.81 -7.36 58.57
CA MET A 1 10.61 -6.96 57.77
C MET A 1 10.88 -5.98 56.61
N LYS A 2 11.90 -5.10 56.64
CA LYS A 2 12.18 -4.14 55.53
C LYS A 2 12.82 -4.76 54.26
N LYS A 3 13.43 -5.95 54.39
CA LYS A 3 14.20 -6.61 53.30
C LYS A 3 13.29 -7.26 52.24
N THR A 4 12.12 -7.76 52.65
CA THR A 4 11.11 -8.36 51.76
C THR A 4 10.44 -7.30 50.89
N TRP A 5 10.08 -6.13 51.45
CA TRP A 5 9.48 -5.02 50.71
C TRP A 5 10.34 -4.54 49.53
N ARG A 6 11.66 -4.38 49.75
CA ARG A 6 12.61 -3.98 48.69
C ARG A 6 12.81 -5.07 47.62
N TYR A 7 12.66 -6.34 47.97
CA TYR A 7 12.76 -7.47 47.03
C TYR A 7 11.51 -7.55 46.14
N TRP A 8 10.31 -7.47 46.73
CA TRP A 8 9.05 -7.44 45.99
C TRP A 8 8.93 -6.21 45.08
N GLY A 9 9.39 -5.03 45.55
CA GLY A 9 9.45 -3.83 44.70
C GLY A 9 10.39 -3.96 43.50
N LYS A 10 11.55 -4.62 43.66
CA LYS A 10 12.48 -4.91 42.55
C LYS A 10 11.91 -5.92 41.57
N LEU A 11 11.30 -7.01 42.06
CA LEU A 11 10.64 -7.99 41.20
C LEU A 11 9.49 -7.38 40.41
N PHE A 12 8.69 -6.52 41.05
CA PHE A 12 7.61 -5.79 40.39
C PHE A 12 8.16 -4.83 39.32
N GLY A 13 9.25 -4.11 39.61
CA GLY A 13 9.92 -3.26 38.63
C GLY A 13 10.48 -4.03 37.42
N VAL A 14 11.06 -5.22 37.63
CA VAL A 14 11.52 -6.10 36.55
C VAL A 14 10.33 -6.61 35.72
N GLY A 15 9.25 -7.02 36.37
CA GLY A 15 8.02 -7.43 35.69
C GLY A 15 7.40 -6.33 34.85
N LEU A 16 7.32 -5.10 35.37
CA LEU A 16 6.85 -3.93 34.62
C LEU A 16 7.78 -3.60 33.44
N GLY A 17 9.10 -3.66 33.63
CA GLY A 17 10.06 -3.44 32.56
C GLY A 17 9.90 -4.47 31.43
N PHE A 18 9.74 -5.75 31.78
CA PHE A 18 9.50 -6.82 30.81
C PHE A 18 8.17 -6.63 30.08
N PHE A 19 7.10 -6.29 30.79
CA PHE A 19 5.80 -5.99 30.20
C PHE A 19 5.89 -4.80 29.23
N TYR A 20 6.59 -3.72 29.60
CA TYR A 20 6.77 -2.56 28.74
C TYR A 20 7.52 -2.91 27.44
N ILE A 21 8.60 -3.71 27.54
CA ILE A 21 9.34 -4.17 26.36
C ILE A 21 8.45 -5.01 25.44
N LEU A 22 7.70 -5.96 26.00
CA LEU A 22 6.76 -6.77 25.23
C LEU A 22 5.68 -5.92 24.58
N PHE A 23 5.14 -4.93 25.29
CA PHE A 23 4.13 -4.02 24.78
C PHE A 23 4.66 -3.21 23.59
N VAL A 24 5.85 -2.59 23.73
CA VAL A 24 6.49 -1.83 22.64
C VAL A 24 6.83 -2.74 21.46
N GLY A 25 7.34 -3.94 21.72
CA GLY A 25 7.66 -4.91 20.67
C GLY A 25 6.42 -5.38 19.90
N ALA A 26 5.34 -5.71 20.62
CA ALA A 26 4.06 -6.09 20.02
C ALA A 26 3.47 -4.94 19.20
N TYR A 27 3.49 -3.71 19.74
CA TYR A 27 3.02 -2.53 19.04
C TYR A 27 3.80 -2.32 17.73
N ALA A 28 5.13 -2.33 17.79
CA ALA A 28 5.99 -2.16 16.62
C ALA A 28 5.76 -3.25 15.56
N TRP A 29 5.59 -4.51 15.98
CA TRP A 29 5.29 -5.63 15.11
C TRP A 29 3.96 -5.45 14.38
N ILE A 30 2.90 -5.11 15.12
CA ILE A 30 1.55 -4.91 14.58
C ILE A 30 1.55 -3.76 13.57
N THR A 31 2.12 -2.60 13.93
CA THR A 31 2.14 -1.44 13.04
C THR A 31 2.99 -1.69 11.80
N SER A 32 4.12 -2.41 11.93
CA SER A 32 4.96 -2.79 10.78
C SER A 32 4.20 -3.71 9.83
N GLY A 33 3.50 -4.72 10.37
CA GLY A 33 2.67 -5.63 9.58
C GLY A 33 1.60 -4.91 8.77
N MET A 34 0.95 -3.90 9.36
CA MET A 34 -0.03 -3.08 8.66
C MET A 34 0.60 -2.25 7.53
N MET A 35 1.81 -1.71 7.75
CA MET A 35 2.53 -0.89 6.77
C MET A 35 3.07 -1.69 5.57
N ILE A 36 3.44 -2.96 5.74
CA ILE A 36 3.96 -3.78 4.62
C ILE A 36 2.88 -4.57 3.88
N SER A 37 1.68 -4.68 4.47
CA SER A 37 0.55 -5.41 3.91
C SER A 37 -0.71 -4.55 3.99
N PRO A 38 -0.81 -3.49 3.15
CA PRO A 38 -2.00 -2.65 3.13
C PRO A 38 -3.24 -3.48 2.83
N SER A 39 -4.35 -3.14 3.49
CA SER A 39 -5.64 -3.78 3.23
C SER A 39 -6.03 -3.63 1.76
N ARG A 40 -6.47 -4.72 1.15
CA ARG A 40 -6.97 -4.72 -0.23
C ARG A 40 -8.44 -4.33 -0.23
N HIS A 41 -8.81 -3.43 -1.13
CA HIS A 41 -10.19 -3.07 -1.43
C HIS A 41 -10.51 -3.31 -2.91
N PRO A 42 -11.79 -3.47 -3.27
CA PRO A 42 -12.19 -3.52 -4.66
C PRO A 42 -11.84 -2.22 -5.38
N VAL A 43 -11.22 -2.32 -6.56
CA VAL A 43 -11.07 -1.17 -7.47
C VAL A 43 -12.46 -0.78 -7.93
N CYS A 44 -12.88 0.45 -7.66
CA CYS A 44 -14.24 0.89 -7.89
C CYS A 44 -14.34 2.11 -8.78
N CYS A 45 -15.51 2.14 -9.39
CA CYS A 45 -16.34 3.29 -9.68
C CYS A 45 -16.01 3.95 -11.01
N ASP A 46 -14.74 4.27 -11.24
CA ASP A 46 -14.31 4.95 -12.45
C ASP A 46 -13.26 4.12 -13.20
N THR A 47 -13.22 4.32 -14.51
CA THR A 47 -12.36 3.68 -15.49
C THR A 47 -11.91 4.73 -16.51
N PRO A 48 -10.98 4.40 -17.43
CA PRO A 48 -10.63 5.33 -18.50
C PRO A 48 -11.81 5.67 -19.43
N ALA A 49 -12.83 4.81 -19.53
CA ALA A 49 -14.03 5.10 -20.32
C ALA A 49 -14.79 6.34 -19.81
N ASP A 50 -14.70 6.67 -18.52
CA ASP A 50 -15.41 7.82 -17.94
C ASP A 50 -14.86 9.18 -18.41
N PHE A 51 -13.66 9.20 -18.99
CA PHE A 51 -13.13 10.35 -19.73
C PHE A 51 -13.00 10.13 -21.24
N GLY A 52 -13.68 9.10 -21.76
CA GLY A 52 -13.78 8.82 -23.20
C GLY A 52 -12.57 8.11 -23.81
N ALA A 53 -11.67 7.55 -23.00
CA ALA A 53 -10.55 6.79 -23.53
C ALA A 53 -10.94 5.34 -23.84
N GLU A 54 -10.54 4.86 -25.01
CA GLU A 54 -10.46 3.43 -25.27
C GLU A 54 -9.26 2.84 -24.52
N PHE A 55 -9.49 1.73 -23.83
CA PHE A 55 -8.46 1.07 -23.02
C PHE A 55 -8.63 -0.44 -23.03
N GLU A 56 -7.52 -1.14 -22.81
CA GLU A 56 -7.48 -2.57 -22.62
C GLU A 56 -7.23 -2.89 -21.14
N THR A 57 -7.94 -3.88 -20.60
CA THR A 57 -7.57 -4.43 -19.29
C THR A 57 -6.41 -5.39 -19.48
N VAL A 58 -5.30 -5.13 -18.82
CA VAL A 58 -4.08 -5.93 -18.94
C VAL A 58 -3.76 -6.64 -17.63
N THR A 59 -3.18 -7.83 -17.74
CA THR A 59 -2.62 -8.57 -16.61
C THR A 59 -1.13 -8.80 -16.88
N LEU A 60 -0.28 -8.30 -15.99
CA LEU A 60 1.17 -8.43 -16.05
C LEU A 60 1.62 -9.41 -14.98
N GLN A 61 2.39 -10.44 -15.37
CA GLN A 61 2.93 -11.39 -14.41
C GLN A 61 4.34 -10.97 -14.00
N THR A 62 4.58 -10.86 -12.69
CA THR A 62 5.91 -10.58 -12.14
C THR A 62 6.77 -11.86 -12.13
N LYS A 63 8.09 -11.68 -12.03
CA LYS A 63 9.03 -12.82 -12.01
C LYS A 63 8.82 -13.76 -10.81
N ASP A 64 8.32 -13.23 -9.70
CA ASP A 64 7.97 -13.94 -8.47
C ASP A 64 6.51 -14.45 -8.45
N GLY A 65 5.79 -14.34 -9.57
CA GLY A 65 4.52 -15.03 -9.79
C GLY A 65 3.26 -14.25 -9.39
N PHE A 66 3.36 -12.95 -9.08
CA PHE A 66 2.19 -12.11 -8.83
C PHE A 66 1.56 -11.61 -10.13
N ASN A 67 0.23 -11.50 -10.13
CA ASN A 67 -0.53 -10.87 -11.20
C ASN A 67 -0.81 -9.41 -10.83
N LEU A 68 -0.34 -8.48 -11.67
CA LEU A 68 -0.64 -7.05 -11.60
C LEU A 68 -1.71 -6.72 -12.63
N TYR A 69 -2.77 -6.04 -12.20
CA TYR A 69 -3.91 -5.70 -13.04
C TYR A 69 -3.93 -4.21 -13.36
N GLY A 70 -3.89 -3.86 -14.64
CA GLY A 70 -3.81 -2.47 -15.10
C GLY A 70 -4.79 -2.15 -16.23
N TRP A 71 -4.79 -0.89 -16.63
CA TRP A 71 -5.48 -0.42 -17.83
C TRP A 71 -4.46 0.18 -18.78
N HIS A 72 -4.44 -0.30 -20.02
CA HIS A 72 -3.56 0.21 -21.05
C HIS A 72 -4.35 1.07 -22.03
N ILE A 73 -4.01 2.35 -22.11
CA ILE A 73 -4.50 3.29 -23.12
C ILE A 73 -3.43 3.38 -24.22
N PRO A 74 -3.74 3.03 -25.49
CA PRO A 74 -2.77 3.11 -26.57
C PRO A 74 -2.26 4.54 -26.81
N SER A 75 -0.99 4.66 -27.20
CA SER A 75 -0.37 5.93 -27.56
C SER A 75 -0.77 6.38 -28.96
N THR A 76 -0.96 7.68 -29.14
CA THR A 76 -1.09 8.33 -30.46
C THR A 76 0.10 9.22 -30.81
N ASN A 77 0.99 9.50 -29.85
CA ASN A 77 2.18 10.33 -30.02
C ASN A 77 3.50 9.54 -30.05
N GLY A 78 3.45 8.21 -29.90
CA GLY A 78 4.61 7.32 -29.92
C GLY A 78 5.35 7.19 -28.58
N ALA A 79 4.88 7.84 -27.51
CA ALA A 79 5.42 7.73 -26.16
C ALA A 79 4.38 7.19 -25.17
N ALA A 80 4.85 6.59 -24.08
CA ALA A 80 4.00 6.04 -23.02
C ALA A 80 4.50 6.45 -21.61
N VAL A 81 3.56 6.51 -20.67
CA VAL A 81 3.78 6.82 -19.26
C VAL A 81 3.17 5.71 -18.40
N ILE A 82 3.93 5.24 -17.41
CA ILE A 82 3.44 4.28 -16.42
C ILE A 82 3.09 5.04 -15.14
N LEU A 83 1.86 4.92 -14.67
CA LEU A 83 1.36 5.58 -13.46
C LEU A 83 1.35 4.60 -12.28
N LEU A 84 2.00 5.01 -11.19
CA LEU A 84 2.13 4.21 -9.99
C LEU A 84 1.38 4.87 -8.84
N HIS A 85 0.45 4.14 -8.24
CA HIS A 85 -0.31 4.63 -7.10
C HIS A 85 0.53 4.64 -5.81
N GLY A 86 0.10 5.44 -4.83
CA GLY A 86 0.70 5.47 -3.51
C GLY A 86 0.32 4.27 -2.63
N TYR A 87 0.88 4.24 -1.42
CA TYR A 87 0.55 3.22 -0.41
C TYR A 87 -0.96 3.17 -0.12
N GLY A 88 -1.52 1.95 -0.09
CA GLY A 88 -2.96 1.72 0.15
C GLY A 88 -3.89 2.17 -0.99
N GLY A 89 -3.34 2.72 -2.08
CA GLY A 89 -4.10 3.10 -3.26
C GLY A 89 -4.23 1.97 -4.28
N ASP A 90 -4.81 2.33 -5.43
CA ASP A 90 -4.97 1.46 -6.59
C ASP A 90 -4.97 2.29 -7.89
N ARG A 91 -5.08 1.63 -9.05
CA ARG A 91 -5.04 2.27 -10.38
C ARG A 91 -6.10 3.36 -10.60
N ALA A 92 -7.27 3.30 -9.95
CA ALA A 92 -8.30 4.33 -10.06
C ALA A 92 -7.84 5.67 -9.48
N SER A 93 -7.00 5.66 -8.44
CA SER A 93 -6.43 6.89 -7.87
C SER A 93 -5.59 7.69 -8.87
N MET A 94 -5.16 7.06 -9.97
CA MET A 94 -4.32 7.67 -11.01
C MET A 94 -5.11 8.16 -12.22
N LEU A 95 -6.44 7.98 -12.27
CA LEU A 95 -7.26 8.33 -13.44
C LEU A 95 -7.21 9.82 -13.81
N ALA A 96 -7.09 10.72 -12.83
CA ALA A 96 -6.92 12.15 -13.08
C ALA A 96 -5.64 12.45 -13.88
N TYR A 97 -4.53 11.76 -13.56
CA TYR A 97 -3.28 11.87 -14.30
C TYR A 97 -3.35 11.15 -15.64
N ALA A 98 -3.99 9.98 -15.69
CA ALA A 98 -4.20 9.24 -16.93
C ALA A 98 -4.93 10.09 -17.97
N LYS A 99 -5.97 10.83 -17.55
CA LYS A 99 -6.70 11.78 -18.40
C LYS A 99 -5.79 12.86 -18.98
N ILE A 100 -4.88 13.43 -18.18
CA ILE A 100 -3.94 14.46 -18.63
C ILE A 100 -2.98 13.88 -19.67
N PHE A 101 -2.40 12.70 -19.43
CA PHE A 101 -1.47 12.11 -20.39
C PHE A 101 -2.16 11.66 -21.68
N HIS A 102 -3.33 11.04 -21.56
CA HIS A 102 -4.15 10.65 -22.69
C HIS A 102 -4.54 11.87 -23.56
N SER A 103 -4.91 13.00 -22.95
CA SER A 103 -5.27 14.21 -23.71
C SER A 103 -4.11 14.82 -24.50
N HIS A 104 -2.86 14.42 -24.20
CA HIS A 104 -1.66 14.83 -24.92
C HIS A 104 -1.10 13.71 -25.83
N GLY A 105 -1.89 12.64 -26.03
CA GLY A 105 -1.58 11.54 -26.94
C GLY A 105 -0.60 10.50 -26.40
N TYR A 106 -0.21 10.58 -25.13
CA TYR A 106 0.62 9.55 -24.53
C TYR A 106 -0.18 8.27 -24.32
N GLY A 107 0.49 7.13 -24.50
CA GLY A 107 0.00 5.87 -23.98
C GLY A 107 0.10 5.88 -22.46
N VAL A 108 -0.83 5.21 -21.78
CA VAL A 108 -0.87 5.18 -20.31
C VAL A 108 -1.04 3.75 -19.84
N LEU A 109 -0.26 3.37 -18.82
CA LEU A 109 -0.37 2.08 -18.12
C LEU A 109 -0.47 2.28 -16.61
#